data_AF-A0A1M4W6F8-F1
#
_entry.id   AF-A0A1M4W6F8-F1
#
_cell.length_a   1.000
_cell.length_b   1.000
_cell.length_c   1.000
_cell.angle_alpha   90.00
_cell.angle_beta   90.00
_cell.angle_gamma   90.00
#
_symmetry.space_group_name_H-M   'P 1'
#
loop_
_entity.id
_entity.type
_entity.pdbx_description
1 polymer ?
#
loop_
_entity_poly.entity_id
_entity_poly.type
_entity_poly.pdbx_seq_one_letter_code
_entity_poly.pdbx_strand_id
1 'polypeptide(L)'
;MSTVSKWKDLLSMVLLLLCAVGAFASFFLNLTTVTEAEPIRKVGEIWRLYGFLVFTGLFLLLAFFPRRYAGIWELTIFHKAAVAVTVPLLINKITPDIQTVFLTDGIVAVILFISYLLTKGYRAWKSTSK
;
A
#
# COMPACT_ATOMS: atom_id res chain seq x y z
N MET A 1 -26.82 14.51 -1.66
CA MET A 1 -25.55 13.75 -1.55
C MET A 1 -24.40 14.75 -1.43
N SER A 2 -23.65 14.78 -0.31
CA SER A 2 -22.53 15.72 -0.18
C SER A 2 -21.43 15.40 -1.20
N THR A 3 -21.24 16.32 -2.15
CA THR A 3 -20.15 16.31 -3.13
C THR A 3 -18.82 16.35 -2.38
N VAL A 4 -17.88 15.49 -2.78
CA VAL A 4 -16.51 15.56 -2.23
C VAL A 4 -15.84 16.76 -2.90
N SER A 5 -15.12 17.58 -2.11
CA SER A 5 -14.39 18.72 -2.67
C SER A 5 -13.28 18.22 -3.59
N LYS A 6 -13.17 18.80 -4.80
CA LYS A 6 -12.18 18.42 -5.82
C LYS A 6 -10.74 18.46 -5.30
N TRP A 7 -10.42 19.39 -4.40
CA TRP A 7 -9.10 19.48 -3.79
C TRP A 7 -8.74 18.28 -2.92
N LYS A 8 -9.72 17.66 -2.24
CA LYS A 8 -9.50 16.46 -1.43
C LYS A 8 -9.18 15.24 -2.31
N ASP A 9 -9.90 15.13 -3.42
CA ASP A 9 -9.63 14.09 -4.43
C ASP A 9 -8.25 14.31 -5.09
N LEU A 10 -7.90 15.56 -5.44
CA LEU A 10 -6.59 15.88 -6.00
C LEU A 10 -5.45 15.57 -5.03
N LEU A 11 -5.57 15.99 -3.77
CA LEU A 11 -4.56 15.70 -2.74
C LEU A 11 -4.38 14.20 -2.55
N SER A 12 -5.49 13.45 -2.43
CA SER A 12 -5.46 11.99 -2.34
C SER A 12 -4.81 11.35 -3.56
N MET A 13 -5.11 11.84 -4.77
CA MET A 13 -4.53 11.33 -6.00
C MET A 13 -3.02 11.53 -6.00
N VAL A 14 -2.53 12.72 -5.65
CA VAL A 14 -1.08 13.00 -5.58
C VAL A 14 -0.39 12.11 -4.55
N LEU A 15 -0.96 11.98 -3.35
CA LEU A 15 -0.39 11.12 -2.31
C LEU A 15 -0.30 9.65 -2.76
N LEU A 16 -1.36 9.13 -3.38
CA LEU A 16 -1.39 7.75 -3.87
C LEU A 16 -0.45 7.54 -5.07
N LEU A 17 -0.29 8.55 -5.94
CA LEU A 17 0.70 8.51 -7.02
C LEU A 17 2.13 8.48 -6.47
N LEU A 18 2.42 9.22 -5.40
CA LEU A 18 3.73 9.14 -4.73
C LEU A 18 3.96 7.73 -4.15
N CYS A 19 2.95 7.12 -3.52
CA CYS A 19 3.03 5.73 -3.07
C CYS A 19 3.24 4.75 -4.23
N ALA A 20 2.56 4.96 -5.36
CA ALA A 20 2.70 4.14 -6.57
C ALA A 20 4.13 4.22 -7.14
N VAL A 21 4.68 5.42 -7.26
CA VAL A 21 6.07 5.63 -7.71
C VAL A 21 7.05 4.97 -6.74
N GLY A 22 6.86 5.13 -5.42
CA GLY A 22 7.73 4.50 -4.42
C GLY A 22 7.70 2.97 -4.47
N ALA A 23 6.52 2.38 -4.62
CA ALA A 23 6.37 0.93 -4.79
C ALA A 23 6.99 0.45 -6.10
N PHE A 24 6.77 1.16 -7.21
CA PHE A 24 7.34 0.81 -8.51
C PHE A 24 8.87 0.92 -8.52
N ALA A 25 9.43 1.96 -7.90
CA ALA A 25 10.88 2.08 -7.72
C ALA A 25 11.43 0.92 -6.87
N SER A 26 10.73 0.55 -5.79
CA SER A 26 11.12 -0.55 -4.91
C SER A 26 11.17 -1.90 -5.64
N PHE A 27 10.31 -2.10 -6.65
CA PHE A 27 10.37 -3.29 -7.52
C PHE A 27 11.75 -3.40 -8.20
N PHE A 28 12.20 -2.35 -8.90
CA PHE A 28 13.50 -2.40 -9.60
C PHE A 28 14.68 -2.46 -8.63
N LEU A 29 14.61 -1.71 -7.52
CA LEU A 29 15.69 -1.66 -6.53
C LEU A 29 15.92 -2.99 -5.81
N ASN A 30 14.95 -3.91 -5.82
CA ASN A 30 15.05 -5.21 -5.15
C ASN A 30 15.27 -6.40 -6.10
N LEU A 31 15.48 -6.16 -7.40
CA LEU A 31 15.77 -7.23 -8.36
C LEU A 31 17.05 -8.00 -7.99
N THR A 32 18.11 -7.28 -7.63
CA THR A 32 19.40 -7.87 -7.23
C THR A 32 19.27 -8.68 -5.93
N THR A 33 18.53 -8.16 -4.96
CA THR A 33 18.22 -8.86 -3.69
C THR A 33 17.60 -10.24 -3.95
N VAL A 34 16.71 -10.34 -4.93
CA VAL A 34 16.06 -11.60 -5.30
C VAL A 34 17.01 -12.53 -6.03
N THR A 35 17.82 -12.02 -6.95
CA THR A 35 18.76 -12.84 -7.72
C THR A 35 19.84 -13.45 -6.83
N GLU A 36 20.32 -12.68 -5.85
CA GLU A 36 21.41 -13.05 -4.93
C GLU A 36 20.92 -13.83 -3.70
N ALA A 37 19.60 -13.86 -3.44
CA ALA A 37 19.05 -14.59 -2.30
C ALA A 37 19.34 -16.10 -2.36
N GLU A 38 19.72 -16.65 -1.20
CA GLU A 38 19.83 -18.10 -0.98
C GLU A 38 18.49 -18.80 -1.25
N PRO A 39 18.50 -20.06 -1.72
CA PRO A 39 17.29 -20.79 -2.09
C PRO A 39 16.19 -20.78 -1.01
N ILE A 40 16.56 -20.88 0.27
CA ILE A 40 15.62 -20.90 1.39
C ILE A 40 14.87 -19.57 1.58
N ARG A 41 15.47 -18.44 1.18
CA ARG A 41 14.87 -17.10 1.26
C ARG A 41 14.23 -16.65 -0.06
N LYS A 42 14.65 -17.26 -1.17
CA LYS A 42 14.33 -16.82 -2.53
C LYS A 42 12.84 -16.74 -2.80
N VAL A 43 12.06 -17.68 -2.28
CA VAL A 43 10.59 -17.64 -2.39
C VAL A 43 10.04 -16.37 -1.75
N GLY A 44 10.37 -16.08 -0.48
CA GLY A 44 9.90 -14.88 0.21
C GLY A 44 10.30 -13.58 -0.50
N GLU A 45 11.51 -13.54 -1.05
CA GLU A 45 12.00 -12.39 -1.82
C GLU A 45 11.23 -12.18 -3.13
N ILE A 46 10.92 -13.25 -3.86
CA ILE A 46 10.09 -13.19 -5.08
C ILE A 46 8.67 -12.70 -4.73
N TRP A 47 8.08 -13.21 -3.64
CA TRP A 47 6.76 -12.76 -3.16
C TRP A 47 6.77 -11.26 -2.84
N ARG A 48 7.83 -10.78 -2.16
CA ARG A 48 8.01 -9.36 -1.84
C ARG A 48 8.15 -8.51 -3.10
N LEU A 49 8.96 -8.96 -4.07
CA LEU A 49 9.18 -8.28 -5.34
C LEU A 49 7.86 -8.06 -6.08
N TYR A 50 7.08 -9.12 -6.30
CA TYR A 50 5.78 -8.98 -6.96
C TYR A 50 4.76 -8.22 -6.12
N GLY A 51 4.87 -8.28 -4.79
CA GLY A 51 4.11 -7.44 -3.88
C GLY A 51 4.24 -5.96 -4.22
N PHE A 52 5.45 -5.46 -4.50
CA PHE A 52 5.65 -4.06 -4.92
C PHE A 52 4.87 -3.70 -6.20
N LEU A 53 4.87 -4.59 -7.19
CA LEU A 53 4.15 -4.37 -8.45
C LEU A 53 2.62 -4.39 -8.24
N VAL A 54 2.12 -5.33 -7.43
CA VAL A 54 0.69 -5.39 -7.07
C VAL A 54 0.27 -4.11 -6.34
N PHE A 55 1.01 -3.68 -5.33
CA PHE A 55 0.70 -2.45 -4.60
C PHE A 55 0.79 -1.19 -5.46
N THR A 56 1.71 -1.16 -6.43
CA THR A 56 1.74 -0.10 -7.45
C THR A 56 0.39 -0.03 -8.18
N GLY A 57 -0.11 -1.16 -8.66
CA GLY A 57 -1.42 -1.25 -9.30
C GLY A 57 -2.58 -0.82 -8.39
N LEU A 58 -2.59 -1.28 -7.13
CA LEU A 58 -3.62 -0.91 -6.16
C LEU A 58 -3.63 0.59 -5.88
N PHE A 59 -2.46 1.21 -5.72
CA PHE A 59 -2.36 2.65 -5.50
C PHE A 59 -2.84 3.45 -6.71
N LEU A 60 -2.53 3.01 -7.94
CA LEU A 60 -3.06 3.63 -9.16
C LEU A 60 -4.58 3.50 -9.26
N LEU A 61 -5.14 2.32 -8.98
CA LEU A 61 -6.58 2.10 -8.97
C LEU A 61 -7.27 3.01 -7.96
N LEU A 62 -6.71 3.15 -6.76
CA LEU A 62 -7.25 4.04 -5.73
C LEU A 62 -7.07 5.53 -6.07
N ALA A 63 -5.99 5.90 -6.75
CA ALA A 63 -5.73 7.28 -7.17
C ALA A 63 -6.74 7.76 -8.20
N PHE A 64 -7.01 6.94 -9.23
CA PHE A 64 -7.89 7.31 -10.34
C PHE A 64 -9.35 6.92 -10.13
N PHE A 65 -9.61 5.87 -9.35
CA PHE A 65 -10.95 5.33 -9.13
C PHE A 65 -11.26 5.10 -7.64
N PRO A 66 -11.13 6.13 -6.78
CA PRO A 66 -11.19 6.00 -5.32
C PRO A 66 -12.53 5.48 -4.77
N ARG A 67 -13.59 5.40 -5.60
CA ARG A 67 -14.94 5.02 -5.16
C ARG A 67 -15.54 3.91 -6.01
N ARG A 68 -14.75 3.27 -6.89
CA ARG A 68 -15.25 2.29 -7.87
C ARG A 68 -15.22 0.85 -7.36
N TYR A 69 -14.21 0.50 -6.56
CA TYR A 69 -13.96 -0.88 -6.15
C TYR A 69 -14.16 -1.04 -4.65
N ALA A 70 -15.22 -1.74 -4.26
CA ALA A 70 -15.46 -2.11 -2.86
C ALA A 70 -14.36 -3.05 -2.36
N GLY A 71 -13.88 -2.88 -1.13
CA GLY A 71 -12.89 -3.75 -0.49
C GLY A 71 -11.43 -3.42 -0.80
N ILE A 72 -11.12 -2.75 -1.92
CA ILE A 72 -9.73 -2.45 -2.28
C ILE A 72 -9.09 -1.49 -1.27
N TRP A 73 -9.82 -0.49 -0.77
CA TRP A 73 -9.32 0.38 0.29
C TRP A 73 -8.99 -0.39 1.56
N GLU A 74 -9.96 -1.16 2.04
CA GLU A 74 -9.88 -1.85 3.33
C GLU A 74 -8.78 -2.91 3.31
N LEU A 75 -8.66 -3.68 2.22
CA LEU A 75 -7.60 -4.68 2.05
C LEU A 75 -6.21 -4.03 1.98
N THR A 76 -6.06 -2.94 1.23
CA THR A 76 -4.77 -2.25 1.06
C THR A 76 -4.32 -1.62 2.39
N ILE A 77 -5.24 -0.98 3.12
CA ILE A 77 -4.98 -0.41 4.45
C ILE A 77 -4.64 -1.54 5.43
N PHE A 78 -5.46 -2.59 5.48
CA PHE A 78 -5.26 -3.71 6.39
C PHE A 78 -3.90 -4.34 6.19
N HIS A 79 -3.52 -4.66 4.95
CA HIS A 79 -2.23 -5.26 4.67
C HIS A 79 -1.07 -4.36 5.13
N LYS A 80 -1.10 -3.07 4.79
CA LYS A 80 0.00 -2.14 5.14
C LYS A 80 0.11 -1.94 6.64
N ALA A 81 -1.01 -1.77 7.33
CA ALA A 81 -1.03 -1.68 8.79
C ALA A 81 -0.59 -2.99 9.46
N ALA A 82 -1.06 -4.13 8.97
CA ALA A 82 -0.70 -5.45 9.51
C ALA A 82 0.79 -5.72 9.36
N VAL A 83 1.39 -5.46 8.19
CA VAL A 83 2.84 -5.63 8.00
C VAL A 83 3.63 -4.69 8.91
N ALA A 84 3.25 -3.41 8.97
CA ALA A 84 3.91 -2.42 9.81
C ALA A 84 3.92 -2.85 11.30
N VAL A 85 2.82 -3.41 11.79
CA VAL A 85 2.69 -3.81 13.21
C VAL A 85 3.28 -5.18 13.49
N THR A 86 3.00 -6.18 12.65
CA THR A 86 3.33 -7.58 12.96
C THR A 86 4.81 -7.89 12.77
N VAL A 87 5.49 -7.30 11.79
CA VAL A 87 6.93 -7.53 11.57
C VAL A 87 7.78 -7.18 12.80
N PRO A 88 7.68 -5.98 13.41
CA PRO A 88 8.44 -5.66 14.61
C PRO A 88 7.98 -6.44 15.86
N LEU A 89 6.72 -6.87 15.92
CA LEU A 89 6.21 -7.63 17.07
C LEU A 89 6.62 -9.10 17.05
N LEU A 90 6.68 -9.71 15.87
CA LEU A 90 6.90 -11.16 15.72
C LEU A 90 8.38 -11.52 15.53
N ILE A 91 9.24 -10.55 15.21
CA ILE A 91 10.68 -10.79 15.02
C ILE A 91 11.44 -10.26 16.25
N ASN A 92 11.88 -11.20 17.11
CA ASN A 92 12.50 -10.91 18.42
C ASN A 92 13.86 -10.19 18.37
N LYS A 93 14.42 -9.93 17.18
CA LYS A 93 15.71 -9.24 17.02
C LYS A 93 15.52 -8.04 16.10
N ILE A 94 15.52 -6.84 16.69
CA ILE A 94 15.43 -5.59 15.92
C ILE A 94 16.66 -5.47 15.02
N THR A 95 16.41 -5.33 13.72
CA THR A 95 17.39 -5.02 12.70
C THR A 95 16.97 -3.72 11.99
N PRO A 96 17.90 -3.03 11.29
CA PRO A 96 17.55 -1.87 10.46
C PRO A 96 16.46 -2.17 9.43
N ASP A 97 16.40 -3.39 8.91
CA ASP A 97 15.34 -3.83 8.00
C ASP A 97 13.95 -3.78 8.64
N ILE A 98 13.82 -4.24 9.89
CA ILE A 98 12.55 -4.23 10.62
C ILE A 98 12.09 -2.79 10.87
N GLN A 99 13.01 -1.90 11.24
CA GLN A 99 12.70 -0.49 11.42
C GLN A 99 12.25 0.14 10.10
N THR A 100 12.93 -0.20 9.01
CA THR A 100 12.57 0.27 7.67
C THR A 100 11.15 -0.17 7.32
N VAL A 101 10.81 -1.45 7.49
CA VAL A 101 9.46 -1.99 7.23
C VAL A 101 8.40 -1.30 8.10
N PHE A 102 8.64 -1.16 9.40
CA PHE A 102 7.73 -0.47 10.31
C PHE A 102 7.42 0.95 9.82
N LEU A 103 8.47 1.71 9.47
CA LEU A 103 8.33 3.09 9.02
C LEU A 103 7.67 3.17 7.63
N THR A 104 8.14 2.40 6.65
CA THR A 104 7.63 2.48 5.27
C THR A 104 6.17 2.04 5.18
N ASP A 105 5.85 0.87 5.72
CA ASP A 105 4.48 0.34 5.65
C ASP A 105 3.54 1.12 6.58
N GLY A 106 4.04 1.63 7.72
CA GLY A 106 3.29 2.50 8.62
C GLY A 106 2.92 3.84 7.97
N ILE A 107 3.88 4.52 7.35
CA ILE A 107 3.63 5.79 6.63
C ILE A 107 2.62 5.56 5.50
N VAL A 108 2.78 4.49 4.72
CA VAL A 108 1.84 4.16 3.63
C VAL A 108 0.45 3.85 4.19
N ALA A 109 0.34 3.11 5.29
CA ALA A 109 -0.95 2.84 5.93
C ALA A 109 -1.67 4.12 6.38
N VAL A 110 -0.92 5.08 6.96
CA VAL A 110 -1.46 6.39 7.35
C VAL A 110 -1.92 7.19 6.13
N ILE A 111 -1.10 7.25 5.07
CA ILE A 111 -1.47 7.92 3.81
C ILE A 111 -2.75 7.32 3.23
N LEU A 112 -2.85 5.99 3.18
CA LEU A 112 -4.03 5.30 2.70
C LEU A 112 -5.25 5.62 3.55
N PHE A 113 -5.13 5.58 4.87
CA PHE A 113 -6.25 5.88 5.77
C PHE A 113 -6.75 7.33 5.62
N ILE A 114 -5.83 8.30 5.54
CA ILE A 114 -6.18 9.70 5.30
C ILE A 114 -6.88 9.85 3.94
N SER A 115 -6.31 9.24 2.89
CA SER A 115 -6.85 9.28 1.53
C SER A 115 -8.24 8.65 1.43
N TYR A 116 -8.46 7.55 2.15
CA TYR A 116 -9.76 6.89 2.28
C TYR A 116 -10.82 7.81 2.88
N LEU A 117 -10.48 8.55 3.94
CA LEU A 117 -11.38 9.52 4.55
C LEU A 117 -11.62 10.74 3.66
N LEU A 118 -10.57 11.29 3.03
CA LEU A 118 -10.64 12.46 2.14
C LEU A 118 -11.55 12.21 0.94
N THR A 119 -11.37 11.07 0.27
CA THR A 119 -12.14 10.67 -0.92
C THR A 119 -13.49 10.04 -0.59
N LYS A 120 -13.75 9.77 0.69
CA LYS A 120 -14.90 8.96 1.16
C LYS A 120 -14.95 7.61 0.46
N GLY A 121 -13.82 6.89 0.43
CA GLY A 121 -13.65 5.60 -0.24
C GLY A 121 -14.68 4.55 0.17
N TYR A 122 -15.15 4.59 1.43
CA TYR A 122 -16.23 3.75 1.97
C TYR A 122 -17.54 3.80 1.16
N ARG A 123 -17.72 4.82 0.32
CA ARG A 123 -18.89 4.91 -0.57
C ARG A 123 -18.89 3.86 -1.68
N ALA A 124 -17.75 3.23 -1.99
CA ALA A 124 -17.66 2.17 -3.00
C ALA A 124 -18.62 1.01 -2.71
N TRP A 125 -18.77 0.62 -1.42
CA TRP A 125 -19.70 -0.42 -0.98
C TRP A 125 -21.17 -0.10 -1.30
N LYS A 126 -21.55 1.17 -1.28
CA LYS A 126 -22.92 1.58 -1.62
C LYS A 126 -23.21 1.49 -3.12
N SER A 127 -22.17 1.49 -3.96
CA SER A 127 -22.32 1.34 -5.41
C SER A 127 -22.57 -0.10 -5.83
N THR A 128 -22.10 -1.07 -5.04
CA THR A 128 -22.22 -2.52 -5.35
C THR A 128 -23.51 -3.14 -4.82
N SER A 129 -24.18 -2.49 -3.87
CA SER A 129 -25.43 -2.98 -3.25
C SER A 129 -26.70 -2.67 -4.07
N LYS A 130 -26.56 -2.19 -5.31
CA LYS A 130 -27.66 -1.96 -6.25
C LYS A 130 -27.57 -2.97 -7.38
#